data_AF-A0A0F2L8Y2-F1
#
_entry.id   AF-A0A0F2L8Y2-F1
#
_cell.length_a   1.000
_cell.length_b   1.000
_cell.length_c   1.000
_cell.angle_alpha   90.00
_cell.angle_beta   90.00
_cell.angle_gamma   90.00
#
_symmetry.space_group_name_H-M   'P 1'
#
loop_
_entity.id
_entity.type
_entity.pdbx_description
1 polymer ?
#
loop_
_entity_poly.entity_id
_entity_poly.type
_entity_poly.pdbx_seq_one_letter_code
_entity_poly.pdbx_strand_id
1 'polypeptide(L)' 'GGRLSKEILDGDRLKDEYNVLVNGRAVDFLEGLSTRLRDGDEVVFLPPVAGG' A
#
# COMPACT_ATOMS: atom_id res chain seq x y z
N GLY A 1 -0.58 -10.43 -13.33
CA GLY A 1 -0.53 -9.85 -11.97
C GLY A 1 -0.50 -10.97 -10.95
N GLY A 2 0.42 -10.89 -9.97
CA GLY A 2 0.52 -11.87 -8.89
C GLY A 2 -0.73 -11.87 -7.99
N ARG A 3 -0.86 -12.90 -7.14
CA ARG A 3 -2.02 -13.06 -6.24
C ARG A 3 -2.26 -11.82 -5.38
N LEU A 4 -1.19 -11.28 -4.77
CA LEU A 4 -1.26 -10.08 -3.91
C LEU A 4 -1.83 -8.86 -4.63
N SER A 5 -1.40 -8.57 -5.86
CA SER A 5 -1.88 -7.41 -6.61
C SER A 5 -3.39 -7.43 -6.84
N LYS A 6 -3.98 -8.61 -7.07
CA LYS A 6 -5.44 -8.76 -7.25
C LYS A 6 -6.21 -8.59 -5.94
N GLU A 7 -5.58 -8.91 -4.81
CA GLU A 7 -6.19 -8.77 -3.49
C GLU A 7 -6.19 -7.32 -3.02
N ILE A 8 -5.13 -6.54 -3.29
CA ILE A 8 -4.97 -5.19 -2.72
C ILE A 8 -5.32 -4.04 -3.67
N LEU A 9 -5.39 -4.28 -4.98
CA LEU A 9 -5.69 -3.25 -5.97
C LEU A 9 -7.11 -3.39 -6.54
N ASP A 10 -7.73 -2.25 -6.82
CA ASP A 10 -8.90 -2.10 -7.68
C ASP A 10 -8.50 -1.30 -8.93
N GLY A 11 -8.23 -2.02 -10.03
CA GLY A 11 -7.58 -1.44 -11.20
C GLY A 11 -6.19 -0.88 -10.87
N ASP A 12 -6.01 0.42 -11.10
CA ASP A 12 -4.77 1.15 -10.83
C ASP A 12 -4.78 1.87 -9.46
N ARG A 13 -5.76 1.56 -8.60
CA ARG A 13 -5.92 2.16 -7.28
C ARG A 13 -5.71 1.12 -6.19
N LEU A 14 -5.20 1.55 -5.04
CA LEU A 14 -5.23 0.75 -3.83
C LEU A 14 -6.68 0.65 -3.35
N LYS A 15 -7.12 -0.53 -2.89
CA LYS A 15 -8.41 -0.67 -2.23
C LYS A 15 -8.40 0.13 -0.92
N ASP A 16 -9.46 0.89 -0.67
CA ASP A 16 -9.58 1.82 0.47
C ASP A 16 -9.40 1.15 1.84
N GLU A 17 -9.62 -0.17 1.92
CA GLU A 17 -9.52 -0.95 3.15
C GLU A 17 -8.07 -1.32 3.50
N TYR A 18 -7.14 -1.16 2.56
CA TYR A 18 -5.72 -1.47 2.75
C TYR A 18 -4.91 -0.20 2.97
N ASN A 19 -3.86 -0.30 3.80
CA ASN A 19 -2.89 0.76 3.97
C ASN A 19 -1.51 0.29 3.49
N VAL A 20 -0.79 1.14 2.77
CA VAL A 20 0.61 0.90 2.40
C VAL A 20 1.48 1.97 3.05
N LEU A 21 2.53 1.53 3.73
CA LEU A 21 3.51 2.42 4.35
C LEU A 21 4.85 2.32 3.63
N VAL A 22 5.52 3.45 3.46
CA VAL A 22 6.93 3.54 3.05
C VAL A 22 7.70 4.17 4.20
N ASN A 23 8.65 3.45 4.78
CA ASN A 23 9.40 3.87 5.98
C ASN A 23 8.48 4.40 7.11
N GLY A 24 7.39 3.68 7.36
CA GLY A 24 6.42 4.01 8.41
C GLY A 24 5.42 5.14 8.07
N ARG A 25 5.50 5.75 6.88
CA ARG A 25 4.55 6.80 6.45
C ARG A 25 3.59 6.27 5.39
N ALA A 26 2.29 6.51 5.57
CA ALA A 26 1.29 6.05 4.61
C ALA A 26 1.43 6.77 3.26
N VAL A 27 1.29 6.01 2.18
CA VAL A 27 1.45 6.51 0.81
C VAL A 27 0.41 7.57 0.44
N ASP A 28 -0.75 7.58 1.09
CA ASP A 28 -1.80 8.60 0.91
C ASP A 28 -1.34 9.99 1.38
N PHE A 29 -0.34 10.05 2.25
CA PHE A 29 0.34 11.30 2.65
C PHE A 29 1.62 11.58 1.85
N LEU A 30 1.88 10.82 0.78
CA LEU A 30 3.01 10.95 -0.15
C LEU A 30 2.47 11.15 -1.58
N GLU A 31 2.96 10.38 -2.56
CA GLU A 31 2.51 10.42 -3.96
C GLU A 31 1.59 9.23 -4.29
N GLY A 32 0.91 8.66 -3.28
CA GLY A 32 0.10 7.46 -3.42
C GLY A 32 0.91 6.28 -3.94
N LEU A 33 0.31 5.46 -4.81
CA LEU A 33 1.00 4.35 -5.49
C LEU A 33 2.13 4.80 -6.43
N SER A 34 2.25 6.10 -6.73
CA SER A 34 3.36 6.65 -7.51
C SER A 34 4.58 7.02 -6.66
N THR A 35 4.51 6.84 -5.33
CA THR A 35 5.62 7.10 -4.40
C THR A 35 6.87 6.37 -4.84
N ARG A 36 7.92 7.12 -5.19
CA ARG A 36 9.20 6.56 -5.62
C ARG A 36 9.90 5.88 -4.45
N LEU A 37 10.28 4.63 -4.64
CA LEU A 37 11.10 3.86 -3.71
C LEU A 37 12.59 3.98 -4.05
N ARG A 38 13.43 3.92 -3.03
CA ARG A 38 14.89 3.80 -3.14
C ARG A 38 15.33 2.46 -2.57
N ASP A 39 16.52 2.06 -2.94
CA ASP A 39 17.14 0.88 -2.35
C ASP A 39 17.25 1.04 -0.83
N GLY A 40 16.84 -0.01 -0.10
CA GLY A 40 16.77 0.01 1.36
C GLY A 40 15.50 0.61 1.98
N ASP A 41 14.55 1.16 1.20
CA ASP A 41 13.27 1.59 1.75
C ASP A 41 12.42 0.38 2.21
N GLU A 42 11.81 0.48 3.39
CA GLU A 42 10.88 -0.52 3.91
C GLU A 42 9.46 -0.25 3.40
N VAL A 43 8.79 -1.28 2.88
CA VAL A 43 7.39 -1.21 2.46
C VAL A 43 6.55 -2.19 3.26
N VAL A 44 5.50 -1.67 3.91
CA VAL A 44 4.57 -2.47 4.71
C VAL A 44 3.19 -2.43 4.07
N PHE A 45 2.59 -3.61 3.87
CA PHE A 45 1.22 -3.78 3.42
C PHE A 45 0.34 -4.18 4.61
N LEU A 46 -0.54 -3.29 5.02
CA LEU A 46 -1.46 -3.52 6.13
C LEU A 46 -2.82 -3.96 5.57
N PRO A 47 -3.31 -5.16 5.93
CA PRO A 47 -4.65 -5.59 5.55
C PRO A 47 -5.71 -4.77 6.29
N PRO A 48 -6.98 -4.86 5.86
CA PRO A 48 -8.10 -4.25 6.55
C PRO A 48 -8.10 -4.65 8.01
N VAL A 49 -8.07 -3.65 8.89
CA VAL A 49 -8.14 -3.88 10.33
C VAL A 49 -9.62 -4.00 10.67
N ALA A 50 -10.11 -5.22 10.89
CA ALA A 50 -11.43 -5.41 11.50
C ALA A 50 -11.34 -4.87 12.93
N GLY A 51 -12.02 -3.76 13.20
CA GLY A 51 -12.20 -3.26 14.57
C GLY A 51 -12.81 -4.37 15.43
N GLY A 52 -12.25 -4.56 16.63
CA GLY A 52 -12.78 -5.49 17.63
C GLY A 52 -14.15 -5.09 18.15
#